data_AF-A0A350UW20-F1
#
_entry.id   AF-A0A350UW20-F1
#
_cell.length_a   1.000
_cell.length_b   1.000
_cell.length_c   1.000
_cell.angle_alpha   90.00
_cell.angle_beta   90.00
_cell.angle_gamma   90.00
#
_symmetry.space_group_name_H-M   'P 1'
#
loop_
_entity.id
_entity.type
_entity.pdbx_description
1 polymer ?
#
loop_
_entity_poly.entity_id
_entity_poly.type
_entity_poly.pdbx_seq_one_letter_code
_entity_poly.pdbx_strand_id
1 'polypeptide(L)'
;MEEAVFRHLNHLERSGYRAGYDEYHSLADPIYELPEDDREIAFEKVNKIFFIERLKLGEHVLRALEAVGLIPKRKRVSRKAQLAAATLESESYSSEAEEASDDGPEETSLDDQPPLPTETDQQEENPTTKEDEDADGVISFDMAREFEERINEVTVKRAINKVDEGSNVLNRISGRPVIEMRVLASRFCNPEEAQELDAFLIQEFMHAKDMVDPEFDYEDAFIPGNPSVKNLITARFRLLWNMYVDSRLGRAGIISTMPKEARYREFDNFYRKIPEKQRRGIFEGIWQTDTFTHEELLSMATDLESLMSKYVDDVDISEEERDYIHLQGSPCPLCKFPTYNWVDDPESICDEMVIEAIQIDFPDWESKDGGCDRCIEVYELRAGV
;
A
#
# COMPACT_ATOMS: atom_id res chain seq x y z
N MET A 1 -9.27 -13.13 -11.00
CA MET A 1 -8.21 -13.99 -11.57
C MET A 1 -8.39 -14.20 -13.08
N GLU A 2 -9.48 -14.81 -13.54
CA GLU A 2 -9.77 -15.10 -14.96
C GLU A 2 -9.38 -14.00 -15.97
N GLU A 3 -9.93 -12.79 -15.84
CA GLU A 3 -9.64 -11.72 -16.80
C GLU A 3 -8.15 -11.33 -16.85
N ALA A 4 -7.43 -11.42 -15.72
CA ALA A 4 -5.99 -11.16 -15.68
C ALA A 4 -5.21 -12.25 -16.43
N VAL A 5 -5.60 -13.52 -16.26
CA VAL A 5 -5.06 -14.66 -17.03
C VAL A 5 -5.32 -14.44 -18.52
N PHE A 6 -6.58 -14.21 -18.91
CA PHE A 6 -6.97 -14.05 -20.32
C PHE A 6 -6.28 -12.85 -20.98
N ARG A 7 -6.25 -11.68 -20.34
CA ARG A 7 -5.56 -10.49 -20.88
C ARG A 7 -4.05 -10.71 -21.02
N HIS A 8 -3.42 -11.36 -20.04
CA HIS A 8 -1.98 -11.66 -20.09
C HIS A 8 -1.66 -12.67 -21.21
N LEU A 9 -2.47 -13.74 -21.36
CA LEU A 9 -2.32 -14.70 -22.47
C LEU A 9 -2.50 -14.04 -23.84
N ASN A 10 -3.50 -13.17 -24.01
CA ASN A 10 -3.69 -12.39 -25.25
C ASN A 10 -2.49 -11.45 -25.54
N HIS A 11 -1.87 -10.87 -24.50
CA HIS A 11 -0.67 -10.05 -24.67
C HIS A 11 0.53 -10.90 -25.11
N LEU A 12 0.72 -12.08 -24.53
CA LEU A 12 1.76 -13.03 -24.93
C LEU A 12 1.55 -13.53 -26.36
N GLU A 13 0.34 -13.92 -26.75
CA GLU A 13 0.01 -14.36 -28.12
C GLU A 13 0.35 -13.26 -29.14
N ARG A 14 -0.11 -12.02 -28.91
CA ARG A 14 0.19 -10.86 -29.77
C ARG A 14 1.69 -10.54 -29.84
N SER A 15 2.45 -10.92 -28.82
CA SER A 15 3.91 -10.80 -28.76
C SER A 15 4.65 -12.00 -29.36
N GLY A 16 3.94 -12.97 -29.94
CA GLY A 16 4.49 -14.17 -30.60
C GLY A 16 4.59 -15.42 -29.71
N TYR A 17 4.25 -15.33 -28.42
CA TYR A 17 4.36 -16.43 -27.44
C TYR A 17 3.02 -17.16 -27.27
N ARG A 18 2.67 -17.97 -28.26
CA ARG A 18 1.36 -18.64 -28.33
C ARG A 18 1.19 -19.87 -27.43
N ALA A 19 2.27 -20.55 -27.04
CA ALA A 19 2.20 -21.86 -26.35
C ALA A 19 1.30 -21.89 -25.09
N GLY A 20 1.35 -20.85 -24.25
CA GLY A 20 0.48 -20.75 -23.06
C GLY A 20 -0.99 -20.47 -23.39
N TYR A 21 -1.27 -19.83 -24.52
CA TYR A 21 -2.63 -19.60 -25.02
C TYR A 21 -3.25 -20.91 -25.52
N ASP A 22 -2.51 -21.67 -26.33
CA ASP A 22 -2.95 -22.98 -26.81
C ASP A 22 -3.13 -23.98 -25.65
N GLU A 23 -2.23 -23.96 -24.65
CA GLU A 23 -2.38 -24.77 -23.42
C GLU A 23 -3.65 -24.39 -22.63
N TYR A 24 -3.93 -23.10 -22.45
CA TYR A 24 -5.14 -22.65 -21.77
C TYR A 24 -6.40 -23.17 -22.45
N HIS A 25 -6.52 -23.03 -23.78
CA HIS A 25 -7.67 -23.52 -24.54
C HIS A 25 -7.80 -25.05 -24.48
N SER A 26 -6.69 -25.79 -24.53
CA SER A 26 -6.72 -27.25 -24.38
C SER A 26 -7.30 -27.74 -23.05
N LEU A 27 -7.27 -26.90 -22.00
CA LEU A 27 -7.83 -27.18 -20.68
C LEU A 27 -9.20 -26.52 -20.47
N ALA A 28 -9.46 -25.39 -21.12
CA ALA A 28 -10.70 -24.62 -20.99
C ALA A 28 -11.82 -25.08 -21.92
N ASP A 29 -11.51 -25.41 -23.18
CA ASP A 29 -12.51 -25.79 -24.19
C ASP A 29 -13.31 -27.05 -23.77
N PRO A 30 -12.71 -28.11 -23.17
CA PRO A 30 -13.48 -29.28 -22.69
C PRO A 30 -14.48 -28.97 -21.57
N ILE A 31 -14.36 -27.83 -20.87
CA ILE A 31 -15.27 -27.45 -19.78
C ILE A 31 -16.67 -27.14 -20.31
N TYR A 32 -16.80 -26.66 -21.56
CA TYR A 32 -18.11 -26.40 -22.16
C TYR A 32 -18.97 -27.67 -22.34
N GLU A 33 -18.36 -28.85 -22.41
CA GLU A 33 -19.06 -30.14 -22.48
C GLU A 33 -19.56 -30.64 -21.10
N LEU A 34 -19.19 -29.98 -20.00
CA LEU A 34 -19.69 -30.27 -18.65
C LEU A 34 -21.10 -29.68 -18.41
N PRO A 35 -21.89 -30.25 -17.48
CA PRO A 35 -23.13 -29.64 -17.00
C PRO A 35 -22.91 -28.22 -16.48
N GLU A 36 -23.88 -27.32 -16.67
CA GLU A 36 -23.70 -25.89 -16.37
C GLU A 36 -23.29 -25.63 -14.91
N ASP A 37 -23.89 -26.37 -13.97
CA ASP A 37 -23.62 -26.31 -12.53
C ASP A 37 -22.14 -26.65 -12.17
N ASP A 38 -21.46 -27.48 -12.98
CA ASP A 38 -20.08 -27.90 -12.76
C ASP A 38 -19.05 -26.95 -13.42
N ARG A 39 -19.48 -26.14 -14.40
CA ARG A 39 -18.56 -25.33 -15.24
C ARG A 39 -17.81 -24.27 -14.44
N GLU A 40 -18.49 -23.57 -13.53
CA GLU A 40 -17.87 -22.47 -12.76
C GLU A 40 -16.67 -22.97 -11.93
N ILE A 41 -16.85 -24.07 -11.20
CA ILE A 41 -15.80 -24.69 -10.38
C ILE A 41 -14.67 -25.25 -11.25
N ALA A 42 -14.98 -25.76 -12.45
CA ALA A 42 -13.96 -26.23 -13.40
C ALA A 42 -13.13 -25.06 -13.97
N PHE A 43 -13.78 -23.96 -14.39
CA PHE A 43 -13.09 -22.76 -14.87
C PHE A 43 -12.26 -22.11 -13.76
N GLU A 44 -12.74 -22.08 -12.51
CA GLU A 44 -11.97 -21.55 -11.37
C GLU A 44 -10.65 -22.31 -11.20
N LYS A 45 -10.67 -23.66 -11.28
CA LYS A 45 -9.47 -24.50 -11.17
C LYS A 45 -8.45 -24.18 -12.27
N VAL A 46 -8.87 -24.11 -13.54
CA VAL A 46 -7.96 -23.77 -14.65
C VAL A 46 -7.40 -22.36 -14.48
N ASN A 47 -8.25 -21.38 -14.16
CA ASN A 47 -7.83 -20.00 -13.93
C ASN A 47 -6.85 -19.87 -12.76
N LYS A 48 -7.03 -20.65 -11.68
CA LYS A 48 -6.12 -20.67 -10.53
C LYS A 48 -4.74 -21.25 -10.88
N ILE A 49 -4.70 -22.36 -11.61
CA ILE A 49 -3.44 -22.96 -12.13
C ILE A 49 -2.69 -21.95 -13.00
N PHE A 50 -3.37 -21.27 -13.93
CA PHE A 50 -2.72 -20.27 -14.77
C PHE A 50 -2.25 -19.05 -13.98
N PHE A 51 -3.08 -18.52 -13.08
CA PHE A 51 -2.75 -17.32 -12.31
C PHE A 51 -1.58 -17.53 -11.33
N ILE A 52 -1.51 -18.69 -10.67
CA ILE A 52 -0.49 -18.98 -9.65
C ILE A 52 0.73 -19.65 -10.26
N GLU A 53 0.56 -20.72 -11.03
CA GLU A 53 1.67 -21.63 -11.39
C GLU A 53 2.29 -21.27 -12.74
N ARG A 54 1.46 -21.11 -13.79
CA ARG A 54 1.95 -20.96 -15.17
C ARG A 54 2.40 -19.54 -15.48
N LEU A 55 1.56 -18.54 -15.19
CA LEU A 55 1.86 -17.13 -15.43
C LEU A 55 2.48 -16.41 -14.23
N LYS A 56 2.41 -17.02 -13.04
CA LYS A 56 2.98 -16.49 -11.78
C LYS A 56 2.50 -15.09 -11.39
N LEU A 57 1.31 -14.70 -11.86
CA LEU A 57 0.67 -13.44 -11.51
C LEU A 57 0.39 -13.35 -9.99
N GLY A 58 0.09 -14.49 -9.36
CA GLY A 58 -0.07 -14.61 -7.91
C GLY A 58 1.20 -14.31 -7.10
N GLU A 59 2.40 -14.37 -7.70
CA GLU A 59 3.65 -14.02 -6.99
C GLU A 59 3.73 -12.53 -6.63
N HIS A 60 3.05 -11.64 -7.37
CA HIS A 60 2.95 -10.22 -7.00
C HIS A 60 2.21 -10.06 -5.66
N VAL A 61 1.09 -10.78 -5.51
CA VAL A 61 0.25 -10.77 -4.31
C VAL A 61 1.01 -11.34 -3.11
N LEU A 62 1.68 -12.48 -3.29
CA LEU A 62 2.45 -13.12 -2.21
C LEU A 62 3.67 -12.28 -1.80
N ARG A 63 4.44 -11.71 -2.75
CA ARG A 63 5.54 -10.78 -2.41
C ARG A 63 5.05 -9.58 -1.61
N ALA A 64 3.88 -9.03 -1.94
CA ALA A 64 3.33 -7.88 -1.23
C ALA A 64 2.92 -8.22 0.20
N LEU A 65 2.25 -9.37 0.41
CA LEU A 65 1.91 -9.88 1.75
C LEU A 65 3.16 -10.16 2.62
N GLU A 66 4.22 -10.71 2.02
CA GLU A 66 5.52 -10.93 2.68
C GLU A 66 6.24 -9.62 3.04
N ALA A 67 6.07 -8.56 2.23
CA ALA A 67 6.70 -7.27 2.45
C ALA A 67 6.08 -6.51 3.63
N VAL A 68 4.75 -6.54 3.77
CA VAL A 68 4.04 -5.92 4.91
C VAL A 68 4.06 -6.77 6.18
N GLY A 69 4.44 -8.05 6.07
CA GLY A 69 4.49 -9.01 7.17
C GLY A 69 3.14 -9.63 7.55
N LEU A 70 2.18 -9.68 6.61
CA LEU A 70 0.91 -10.38 6.80
C LEU A 70 1.05 -11.90 6.63
N ILE A 71 2.09 -12.36 5.96
CA ILE A 71 2.51 -13.77 5.91
C ILE A 71 4.03 -13.89 6.14
N PRO A 72 4.55 -15.05 6.57
CA PRO A 72 5.98 -15.26 6.73
C PRO A 72 6.72 -15.18 5.38
N LYS A 73 7.91 -14.58 5.37
CA LYS A 73 8.77 -14.50 4.18
C LYS A 73 9.14 -15.90 3.68
N ARG A 74 8.87 -16.21 2.40
CA ARG A 74 9.17 -17.53 1.83
C ARG A 74 10.68 -17.69 1.65
N LYS A 75 11.24 -18.83 2.10
CA LYS A 75 12.65 -19.17 1.86
C LYS A 75 12.90 -19.31 0.36
N ARG A 76 13.64 -18.37 -0.23
CA ARG A 76 14.15 -18.51 -1.61
C ARG A 76 15.19 -19.61 -1.65
N VAL A 77 14.77 -20.82 -2.04
CA VAL A 77 15.70 -21.90 -2.41
C VAL A 77 16.55 -21.38 -3.56
N SER A 78 17.87 -21.31 -3.36
CA SER A 78 18.76 -20.74 -4.37
C SER A 78 18.73 -21.58 -5.65
N ARG A 79 18.97 -20.96 -6.80
CA ARG A 79 19.08 -21.68 -8.09
C ARG A 79 20.15 -22.78 -8.03
N LYS A 80 21.20 -22.56 -7.22
CA LYS A 80 22.27 -23.53 -6.93
C LYS A 80 21.76 -24.72 -6.11
N ALA A 81 20.86 -24.51 -5.14
CA ALA A 81 20.21 -25.59 -4.39
C ALA A 81 19.15 -26.35 -5.21
N GLN A 82 18.44 -25.67 -6.13
CA GLN A 82 17.55 -26.35 -7.10
C GLN A 82 18.34 -27.22 -8.09
N LEU A 83 19.47 -26.72 -8.60
CA LEU A 83 20.39 -27.50 -9.42
C LEU A 83 21.01 -28.66 -8.64
N ALA A 84 21.41 -28.45 -7.38
CA ALA A 84 21.96 -29.50 -6.52
C ALA A 84 20.93 -30.61 -6.22
N ALA A 85 19.67 -30.25 -5.96
CA ALA A 85 18.59 -31.21 -5.78
C ALA A 85 18.33 -32.01 -7.07
N ALA A 86 18.32 -31.35 -8.24
CA ALA A 86 18.17 -32.03 -9.52
C ALA A 86 19.36 -32.96 -9.84
N THR A 87 20.60 -32.63 -9.45
CA THR A 87 21.73 -33.56 -9.56
C THR A 87 21.59 -34.75 -8.60
N LEU A 88 21.16 -34.54 -7.34
CA LEU A 88 20.92 -35.62 -6.38
C LEU A 88 19.80 -36.57 -6.83
N GLU A 89 18.73 -36.04 -7.46
CA GLU A 89 17.69 -36.86 -8.10
C GLU A 89 18.24 -37.64 -9.31
N SER A 90 19.21 -37.09 -10.06
CA SER A 90 19.85 -37.81 -11.17
C SER A 90 20.87 -38.87 -10.71
N GLU A 91 21.59 -38.63 -9.61
CA GLU A 91 22.56 -39.58 -9.06
C GLU A 91 21.86 -40.76 -8.38
N SER A 92 20.72 -40.54 -7.71
CA SER A 92 19.93 -41.61 -7.09
C SER A 92 19.29 -42.59 -8.10
N TYR A 93 19.24 -42.24 -9.39
CA TYR A 93 18.85 -43.15 -10.48
C TYR A 93 20.02 -43.91 -11.12
N SER A 94 21.26 -43.72 -10.65
CA SER A 94 22.48 -44.26 -11.27
C SER A 94 23.21 -45.33 -10.44
N SER A 95 22.77 -45.60 -9.21
CA SER A 95 23.48 -46.46 -8.24
C SER A 95 22.87 -47.85 -8.02
N GLU A 96 22.04 -48.36 -8.92
CA GLU A 96 21.59 -49.78 -8.91
C GLU A 96 22.22 -50.57 -10.07
N ALA A 97 23.55 -50.71 -10.06
CA ALA A 97 24.26 -51.68 -10.90
C ALA A 97 25.59 -52.14 -10.28
N GLU A 98 25.67 -53.46 -10.05
CA GLU A 98 26.86 -54.33 -9.91
C GLU A 98 27.70 -54.30 -8.61
N GLU A 99 27.71 -55.47 -7.94
CA GLU A 99 28.69 -55.86 -6.92
C GLU A 99 29.95 -56.51 -7.55
N ALA A 100 31.06 -56.43 -6.79
CA ALA A 100 31.98 -57.55 -6.45
C ALA A 100 33.45 -57.50 -6.94
N SER A 101 34.33 -57.95 -6.01
CA SER A 101 35.76 -58.32 -6.14
C SER A 101 36.81 -57.22 -6.36
N ASP A 102 38.07 -57.35 -5.92
CA ASP A 102 38.71 -58.05 -4.77
C ASP A 102 40.17 -57.55 -4.65
N ASP A 103 40.77 -57.76 -3.47
CA ASP A 103 42.22 -57.69 -3.14
C ASP A 103 42.98 -56.34 -3.17
N GLY A 104 44.02 -56.21 -2.32
CA GLY A 104 44.93 -55.05 -2.20
C GLY A 104 46.40 -55.45 -2.32
N PRO A 105 47.35 -54.90 -1.52
CA PRO A 105 47.63 -53.50 -1.19
C PRO A 105 49.12 -53.12 -1.49
N GLU A 106 49.55 -51.84 -1.43
CA GLU A 106 50.97 -51.50 -1.16
C GLU A 106 51.21 -50.04 -0.70
N GLU A 107 52.39 -49.78 -0.12
CA GLU A 107 52.76 -48.60 0.70
C GLU A 107 53.58 -47.48 -0.02
N THR A 108 54.03 -46.49 0.77
CA THR A 108 55.19 -45.56 0.60
C THR A 108 54.93 -44.18 -0.06
N SER A 109 55.63 -43.07 0.28
CA SER A 109 56.33 -42.62 1.52
C SER A 109 56.87 -41.17 1.36
N LEU A 110 56.97 -40.39 2.46
CA LEU A 110 58.00 -39.34 2.79
C LEU A 110 58.23 -38.17 1.77
N ASP A 111 57.91 -36.91 2.12
CA ASP A 111 58.76 -35.87 2.81
C ASP A 111 59.42 -34.87 1.83
N ASP A 112 59.29 -33.55 2.07
CA ASP A 112 60.44 -32.66 2.37
C ASP A 112 60.07 -31.19 2.71
N GLN A 113 60.79 -30.63 3.70
CA GLN A 113 60.92 -29.24 4.17
C GLN A 113 62.34 -29.13 4.81
N PRO A 114 62.88 -27.99 5.36
CA PRO A 114 62.33 -26.64 5.64
C PRO A 114 63.21 -25.60 4.86
N PRO A 115 63.90 -24.54 5.38
CA PRO A 115 63.83 -23.75 6.62
C PRO A 115 63.81 -22.20 6.43
N LEU A 116 63.78 -21.48 7.57
CA LEU A 116 63.93 -20.03 7.72
C LEU A 116 65.39 -19.58 7.93
N PRO A 117 65.66 -18.26 8.06
CA PRO A 117 66.14 -17.77 9.36
C PRO A 117 65.49 -16.47 9.91
N THR A 118 65.17 -16.50 11.23
CA THR A 118 65.35 -15.46 12.31
C THR A 118 65.20 -13.95 12.01
N GLU A 119 64.23 -13.23 12.59
CA GLU A 119 64.15 -12.63 13.97
C GLU A 119 64.74 -11.21 14.11
N THR A 120 63.94 -10.25 14.60
CA THR A 120 64.16 -9.45 15.84
C THR A 120 62.90 -8.58 16.14
N ASP A 121 62.53 -8.44 17.42
CA ASP A 121 61.32 -7.77 17.94
C ASP A 121 61.22 -6.23 17.78
N GLN A 122 59.96 -5.76 17.66
CA GLN A 122 59.35 -4.86 18.65
C GLN A 122 57.81 -4.81 18.53
N GLN A 123 57.12 -4.75 19.68
CA GLN A 123 55.67 -4.78 19.81
C GLN A 123 55.06 -3.37 19.79
N GLU A 124 53.92 -3.20 19.12
CA GLU A 124 52.68 -2.64 19.70
C GLU A 124 51.48 -2.89 18.75
N GLU A 125 50.26 -2.77 19.29
CA GLU A 125 49.05 -3.51 18.86
C GLU A 125 48.49 -3.14 17.48
N ASN A 126 47.99 -4.15 16.74
CA ASN A 126 47.25 -3.94 15.49
C ASN A 126 46.28 -5.12 15.21
N PRO A 127 44.95 -4.91 15.12
CA PRO A 127 44.01 -5.97 14.76
C PRO A 127 44.10 -6.25 13.26
N THR A 128 44.80 -7.31 12.89
CA THR A 128 45.08 -7.60 11.48
C THR A 128 43.92 -8.36 10.85
N THR A 129 43.33 -7.79 9.80
CA THR A 129 42.45 -8.49 8.87
C THR A 129 43.15 -9.67 8.22
N LYS A 130 42.53 -10.85 8.29
CA LYS A 130 42.69 -11.90 7.29
C LYS A 130 41.32 -12.42 6.87
N GLU A 131 41.24 -12.73 5.59
CA GLU A 131 40.13 -13.42 4.96
C GLU A 131 40.22 -14.90 5.36
N ASP A 132 39.18 -15.41 6.00
CA ASP A 132 38.89 -16.84 6.02
C ASP A 132 37.61 -17.05 5.20
N GLU A 133 37.75 -17.83 4.12
CA GLU A 133 36.62 -18.43 3.42
C GLU A 133 35.95 -19.46 4.35
N ASP A 134 34.67 -19.78 4.09
CA ASP A 134 33.75 -20.59 4.92
C ASP A 134 32.89 -19.82 5.94
N ALA A 135 32.10 -18.88 5.40
CA ALA A 135 30.89 -18.39 6.06
C ALA A 135 29.79 -19.48 6.05
N ASP A 136 29.92 -20.44 6.97
CA ASP A 136 28.98 -21.53 7.17
C ASP A 136 27.57 -20.98 7.44
N GLY A 137 26.62 -21.33 6.58
CA GLY A 137 25.33 -20.66 6.40
C GLY A 137 24.30 -20.96 7.49
N VAL A 138 24.66 -20.87 8.77
CA VAL A 138 23.74 -20.91 9.91
C VAL A 138 22.94 -19.61 9.96
N ILE A 139 22.00 -19.47 9.02
CA ILE A 139 21.00 -18.41 9.03
C ILE A 139 20.03 -18.73 10.18
N SER A 140 20.30 -18.15 11.35
CA SER A 140 19.29 -18.06 12.39
C SER A 140 18.07 -17.35 11.83
N PHE A 141 16.89 -17.89 12.14
CA PHE A 141 15.66 -17.13 12.00
C PHE A 141 15.78 -15.88 12.86
N ASP A 142 15.28 -14.75 12.37
CA ASP A 142 15.05 -13.58 13.21
C ASP A 142 13.87 -13.90 14.14
N MET A 143 14.15 -14.62 15.23
CA MET A 143 13.16 -15.01 16.24
C MET A 143 12.73 -13.82 17.12
N ALA A 144 13.07 -12.59 16.73
CA ALA A 144 12.64 -11.34 17.39
C ALA A 144 11.25 -10.86 16.95
N ARG A 145 10.59 -11.53 16.00
CA ARG A 145 9.16 -11.32 15.69
C ARG A 145 8.38 -12.62 15.77
N GLU A 146 7.59 -12.75 16.82
CA GLU A 146 6.49 -13.70 16.88
C GLU A 146 5.55 -13.39 15.69
N PHE A 147 5.39 -14.35 14.78
CA PHE A 147 4.43 -14.21 13.69
C PHE A 147 3.03 -14.54 14.23
N GLU A 148 2.25 -13.50 14.50
CA GLU A 148 0.84 -13.62 14.79
C GLU A 148 0.05 -13.77 13.48
N GLU A 149 -0.67 -14.88 13.31
CA GLU A 149 -1.51 -15.12 12.13
C GLU A 149 -2.79 -14.28 12.19
N ARG A 150 -2.69 -13.02 11.75
CA ARG A 150 -3.78 -12.03 11.79
C ARG A 150 -4.80 -12.13 10.64
N ILE A 151 -4.60 -13.03 9.68
CA ILE A 151 -5.48 -13.21 8.51
C ILE A 151 -5.70 -14.69 8.19
N ASN A 152 -6.90 -15.04 7.73
CA ASN A 152 -7.29 -16.40 7.34
C ASN A 152 -7.19 -16.63 5.83
N GLU A 153 -7.56 -15.64 5.01
CA GLU A 153 -7.60 -15.78 3.54
C GLU A 153 -7.39 -14.42 2.85
N VAL A 154 -6.87 -14.46 1.61
CA VAL A 154 -6.83 -13.31 0.69
C VAL A 154 -7.53 -13.68 -0.61
N THR A 155 -8.64 -13.00 -0.93
CA THR A 155 -9.43 -13.21 -2.14
C THR A 155 -9.16 -12.10 -3.16
N VAL A 156 -8.59 -12.45 -4.32
CA VAL A 156 -8.26 -11.47 -5.38
C VAL A 156 -9.41 -11.34 -6.39
N LYS A 157 -10.16 -10.24 -6.29
CA LYS A 157 -11.30 -9.92 -7.16
C LYS A 157 -10.95 -8.89 -8.23
N ARG A 158 -11.77 -8.86 -9.27
CA ARG A 158 -11.69 -7.87 -10.36
C ARG A 158 -12.22 -6.52 -9.87
N ALA A 159 -11.43 -5.46 -10.05
CA ALA A 159 -11.96 -4.09 -10.11
C ALA A 159 -12.58 -3.81 -11.50
N ILE A 160 -13.66 -3.03 -11.56
CA ILE A 160 -14.25 -2.62 -12.84
C ILE A 160 -13.50 -1.40 -13.38
N ASN A 161 -13.29 -0.40 -12.52
CA ASN A 161 -12.60 0.85 -12.80
C ASN A 161 -11.49 1.11 -11.76
N LYS A 162 -10.62 2.11 -11.99
CA LYS A 162 -9.59 2.53 -11.03
C LYS A 162 -10.15 2.92 -9.65
N VAL A 163 -11.37 3.43 -9.58
CA VAL A 163 -12.04 3.80 -8.32
C VAL A 163 -12.59 2.60 -7.52
N ASP A 164 -12.63 1.42 -8.14
CA ASP A 164 -13.06 0.16 -7.51
C ASP A 164 -11.86 -0.69 -7.06
N GLU A 165 -10.63 -0.20 -7.26
CA GLU A 165 -9.40 -0.82 -6.76
C GLU A 165 -9.19 -0.51 -5.28
N GLY A 166 -8.54 -1.45 -4.59
CA GLY A 166 -8.16 -1.30 -3.18
C GLY A 166 -8.39 -2.58 -2.38
N SER A 167 -8.00 -2.53 -1.11
CA SER A 167 -8.28 -3.58 -0.14
C SER A 167 -9.54 -3.30 0.69
N ASN A 168 -10.13 -4.36 1.23
CA ASN A 168 -11.07 -4.32 2.34
C ASN A 168 -10.90 -5.61 3.17
N VAL A 169 -11.26 -5.59 4.45
CA VAL A 169 -11.16 -6.79 5.30
C VAL A 169 -12.54 -7.16 5.87
N LEU A 170 -12.98 -8.35 5.46
CA LEU A 170 -14.23 -8.97 5.88
C LEU A 170 -14.01 -9.82 7.14
N ASN A 171 -15.10 -10.19 7.82
CA ASN A 171 -15.11 -11.19 8.92
C ASN A 171 -14.22 -10.85 10.14
N ARG A 172 -13.75 -9.61 10.27
CA ARG A 172 -12.84 -9.14 11.34
C ARG A 172 -13.26 -9.57 12.74
N ILE A 173 -14.49 -9.22 13.13
CA ILE A 173 -15.07 -9.52 14.46
C ILE A 173 -15.25 -11.04 14.70
N SER A 174 -15.36 -11.85 13.64
CA SER A 174 -15.56 -13.30 13.76
C SER A 174 -14.27 -14.10 14.02
N GLY A 175 -13.12 -13.43 14.15
CA GLY A 175 -11.83 -14.08 14.41
C GLY A 175 -11.24 -14.84 13.21
N ARG A 176 -11.77 -14.62 11.99
CA ARG A 176 -11.21 -15.13 10.73
C ARG A 176 -11.18 -14.03 9.67
N PRO A 177 -10.28 -13.05 9.77
CA PRO A 177 -10.25 -11.93 8.83
C PRO A 177 -9.92 -12.40 7.42
N VAL A 178 -10.69 -11.93 6.44
CA VAL A 178 -10.49 -12.24 5.01
C VAL A 178 -10.24 -10.94 4.26
N ILE A 179 -9.07 -10.80 3.64
CA ILE A 179 -8.76 -9.62 2.82
C ILE A 179 -9.38 -9.82 1.44
N GLU A 180 -10.31 -8.95 1.06
CA GLU A 180 -10.75 -8.80 -0.32
C GLU A 180 -9.85 -7.77 -1.00
N MET A 181 -9.04 -8.21 -1.98
CA MET A 181 -8.17 -7.34 -2.77
C MET A 181 -8.77 -7.15 -4.16
N ARG A 182 -9.16 -5.92 -4.51
CA ARG A 182 -9.70 -5.57 -5.84
C ARG A 182 -8.62 -4.92 -6.70
N VAL A 183 -8.36 -5.53 -7.84
CA VAL A 183 -7.30 -5.09 -8.78
C VAL A 183 -7.85 -5.06 -10.20
N LEU A 184 -7.47 -4.05 -10.98
CA LEU A 184 -7.71 -4.04 -12.41
C LEU A 184 -6.89 -5.13 -13.09
N ALA A 185 -7.55 -5.91 -13.95
CA ALA A 185 -6.87 -6.97 -14.71
C ALA A 185 -5.76 -6.44 -15.63
N SER A 186 -5.77 -5.15 -15.99
CA SER A 186 -4.72 -4.50 -16.78
C SER A 186 -3.38 -4.42 -16.04
N ARG A 187 -3.37 -4.28 -14.71
CA ARG A 187 -2.11 -4.18 -13.94
C ARG A 187 -1.23 -5.43 -14.03
N PHE A 188 -1.82 -6.58 -14.35
CA PHE A 188 -1.09 -7.84 -14.53
C PHE A 188 -0.54 -8.05 -15.95
N CYS A 189 -0.89 -7.21 -16.93
CA CYS A 189 -0.54 -7.44 -18.34
C CYS A 189 -0.07 -6.20 -19.12
N ASN A 190 -0.36 -4.97 -18.65
CA ASN A 190 0.18 -3.75 -19.24
C ASN A 190 1.59 -3.52 -18.67
N PRO A 191 2.67 -3.49 -19.49
CA PRO A 191 4.05 -3.35 -19.00
C PRO A 191 4.33 -2.11 -18.16
N GLU A 192 3.56 -1.02 -18.34
CA GLU A 192 3.67 0.19 -17.52
C GLU A 192 3.06 -0.04 -16.12
N GLU A 193 1.78 -0.45 -16.07
CA GLU A 193 1.07 -0.72 -14.81
C GLU A 193 1.68 -1.89 -14.01
N ALA A 194 2.28 -2.87 -14.67
CA ALA A 194 2.90 -4.03 -14.04
C ALA A 194 4.17 -3.68 -13.24
N GLN A 195 4.84 -2.57 -13.56
CA GLN A 195 5.96 -2.05 -12.75
C GLN A 195 5.49 -1.46 -11.43
N GLU A 196 4.29 -0.86 -11.42
CA GLU A 196 3.67 -0.27 -10.23
C GLU A 196 2.85 -1.27 -9.40
N LEU A 197 2.53 -2.45 -9.95
CA LEU A 197 1.65 -3.44 -9.32
C LEU A 197 2.15 -3.89 -7.93
N ASP A 198 3.45 -4.14 -7.75
CA ASP A 198 3.99 -4.53 -6.43
C ASP A 198 3.84 -3.39 -5.42
N ALA A 199 4.14 -2.15 -5.81
CA ALA A 199 3.98 -0.98 -4.93
C ALA A 199 2.52 -0.73 -4.55
N PHE A 200 1.60 -0.84 -5.52
CA PHE A 200 0.16 -0.75 -5.29
C PHE A 200 -0.34 -1.83 -4.33
N LEU A 201 0.00 -3.10 -4.56
CA LEU A 201 -0.41 -4.19 -3.69
C LEU A 201 0.16 -4.04 -2.27
N ILE A 202 1.42 -3.59 -2.13
CA ILE A 202 2.03 -3.37 -0.82
C ILE A 202 1.30 -2.24 -0.06
N GLN A 203 1.00 -1.13 -0.73
CA GLN A 203 0.25 -0.02 -0.13
C GLN A 203 -1.15 -0.48 0.33
N GLU A 204 -1.87 -1.19 -0.52
CA GLU A 204 -3.20 -1.71 -0.15
C GLU A 204 -3.14 -2.78 0.94
N PHE A 205 -2.12 -3.64 0.96
CA PHE A 205 -1.96 -4.57 2.08
C PHE A 205 -1.50 -3.90 3.38
N MET A 206 -0.94 -2.68 3.36
CA MET A 206 -0.75 -1.88 4.57
C MET A 206 -2.08 -1.35 5.12
N HIS A 207 -3.00 -0.88 4.27
CA HIS A 207 -4.37 -0.55 4.70
C HIS A 207 -5.06 -1.77 5.32
N ALA A 208 -5.03 -2.92 4.64
CA ALA A 208 -5.61 -4.16 5.16
C ALA A 208 -4.96 -4.64 6.47
N LYS A 209 -3.65 -4.38 6.66
CA LYS A 209 -2.92 -4.69 7.89
C LYS A 209 -3.42 -3.82 9.06
N ASP A 210 -3.60 -2.52 8.85
CA ASP A 210 -4.17 -1.63 9.88
C ASP A 210 -5.60 -2.06 10.25
N MET A 211 -6.41 -2.51 9.29
CA MET A 211 -7.78 -3.00 9.54
C MET A 211 -7.85 -4.25 10.42
N VAL A 212 -6.75 -5.00 10.58
CA VAL A 212 -6.62 -6.17 11.46
C VAL A 212 -5.68 -5.95 12.65
N ASP A 213 -5.20 -4.71 12.85
CA ASP A 213 -4.29 -4.38 13.95
C ASP A 213 -5.09 -3.90 15.17
N PRO A 214 -5.05 -4.61 16.32
CA PRO A 214 -5.76 -4.19 17.54
C PRO A 214 -5.30 -2.82 18.07
N GLU A 215 -4.07 -2.38 17.77
CA GLU A 215 -3.57 -1.05 18.17
C GLU A 215 -4.09 0.07 17.28
N PHE A 216 -4.46 -0.23 16.03
CA PHE A 216 -5.09 0.74 15.12
C PHE A 216 -6.59 0.87 15.37
N ASP A 217 -7.23 -0.20 15.86
CA ASP A 217 -8.65 -0.26 16.27
C ASP A 217 -9.62 0.25 15.20
N TYR A 218 -9.52 -0.30 13.98
CA TYR A 218 -10.41 0.08 12.88
C TYR A 218 -11.87 -0.23 13.23
N GLU A 219 -12.73 0.79 13.27
CA GLU A 219 -14.18 0.64 13.39
C GLU A 219 -14.87 0.90 12.04
N ASP A 220 -15.98 0.20 11.77
CA ASP A 220 -16.90 0.58 10.68
C ASP A 220 -17.75 1.79 11.12
N ALA A 221 -17.08 2.91 11.38
CA ALA A 221 -17.64 4.08 12.05
C ALA A 221 -18.71 4.78 11.20
N PHE A 222 -19.80 5.17 11.85
CA PHE A 222 -20.85 5.95 11.21
C PHE A 222 -20.39 7.41 11.03
N ILE A 223 -19.97 7.77 9.82
CA ILE A 223 -19.75 9.18 9.45
C ILE A 223 -21.11 9.91 9.45
N PRO A 224 -21.32 10.96 10.26
CA PRO A 224 -22.59 11.67 10.30
C PRO A 224 -22.81 12.59 9.08
N GLY A 225 -24.02 13.13 8.94
CA GLY A 225 -24.35 14.15 7.94
C GLY A 225 -24.90 13.64 6.61
N ASN A 226 -25.09 14.57 5.68
CA ASN A 226 -25.62 14.32 4.33
C ASN A 226 -24.56 13.64 3.44
N PRO A 227 -24.94 13.07 2.27
CA PRO A 227 -24.01 12.33 1.40
C PRO A 227 -22.76 13.13 0.98
N SER A 228 -22.88 14.45 0.82
CA SER A 228 -21.75 15.28 0.40
C SER A 228 -20.75 15.54 1.55
N VAL A 229 -21.25 15.75 2.77
CA VAL A 229 -20.40 15.84 3.98
C VAL A 229 -19.70 14.50 4.22
N LYS A 230 -20.43 13.38 4.08
CA LYS A 230 -19.86 12.03 4.15
C LYS A 230 -18.73 11.82 3.15
N ASN A 231 -18.93 12.23 1.90
CA ASN A 231 -17.91 12.12 0.84
C ASN A 231 -16.68 12.98 1.16
N LEU A 232 -16.85 14.18 1.72
CA LEU A 232 -15.75 15.06 2.13
C LEU A 232 -14.90 14.45 3.24
N ILE A 233 -15.54 13.98 4.32
CA ILE A 233 -14.86 13.33 5.45
C ILE A 233 -14.16 12.06 4.96
N THR A 234 -14.81 11.24 4.13
CA THR A 234 -14.21 10.05 3.52
C THR A 234 -12.97 10.40 2.68
N ALA A 235 -12.99 11.50 1.92
CA ALA A 235 -11.85 11.93 1.11
C ALA A 235 -10.68 12.41 1.98
N ARG A 236 -10.95 13.20 3.03
CA ARG A 236 -9.94 13.65 4.00
C ARG A 236 -9.34 12.46 4.77
N PHE A 237 -10.18 11.55 5.26
CA PHE A 237 -9.74 10.33 5.95
C PHE A 237 -8.83 9.47 5.09
N ARG A 238 -9.22 9.21 3.82
CA ARG A 238 -8.37 8.48 2.86
C ARG A 238 -7.04 9.18 2.63
N LEU A 239 -7.01 10.50 2.48
CA LEU A 239 -5.77 11.27 2.33
C LEU A 239 -4.85 11.11 3.55
N LEU A 240 -5.38 11.29 4.77
CA LEU A 240 -4.60 11.15 6.01
C LEU A 240 -4.11 9.71 6.24
N TRP A 241 -4.95 8.71 5.97
CA TRP A 241 -4.57 7.30 6.09
C TRP A 241 -3.53 6.88 5.04
N ASN A 242 -3.69 7.32 3.78
CA ASN A 242 -2.67 7.16 2.74
C ASN A 242 -1.34 7.79 3.16
N MET A 243 -1.35 8.98 3.79
CA MET A 243 -0.13 9.62 4.33
C MET A 243 0.55 8.76 5.41
N TYR A 244 -0.23 8.18 6.32
CA TYR A 244 0.27 7.29 7.38
C TYR A 244 0.80 5.95 6.85
N VAL A 245 0.18 5.38 5.82
CA VAL A 245 0.72 4.20 5.13
C VAL A 245 2.04 4.53 4.43
N ASP A 246 2.07 5.60 3.63
CA ASP A 246 3.25 5.92 2.83
C ASP A 246 4.44 6.41 3.67
N SER A 247 4.19 7.04 4.83
CA SER A 247 5.27 7.36 5.77
C SER A 247 5.90 6.10 6.37
N ARG A 248 5.11 5.08 6.70
CA ARG A 248 5.60 3.77 7.18
C ARG A 248 6.31 2.99 6.07
N LEU A 249 5.82 3.01 4.84
CA LEU A 249 6.51 2.42 3.69
C LEU A 249 7.86 3.09 3.44
N GLY A 250 7.90 4.44 3.44
CA GLY A 250 9.14 5.21 3.32
C GLY A 250 10.14 4.90 4.43
N ARG A 251 9.69 4.81 5.69
CA ARG A 251 10.53 4.38 6.84
C ARG A 251 11.05 2.95 6.70
N ALA A 252 10.29 2.06 6.06
CA ALA A 252 10.72 0.69 5.74
C ALA A 252 11.61 0.59 4.49
N GLY A 253 11.91 1.69 3.80
CA GLY A 253 12.66 1.71 2.54
C GLY A 253 11.90 1.12 1.34
N ILE A 254 10.57 1.03 1.44
CA ILE A 254 9.70 0.50 0.39
C ILE A 254 9.20 1.66 -0.48
N ILE A 255 9.26 1.49 -1.80
CA ILE A 255 8.75 2.45 -2.77
C ILE A 255 7.22 2.38 -2.80
N SER A 256 6.56 3.47 -2.42
CA SER A 256 5.10 3.65 -2.60
C SER A 256 4.76 4.03 -4.05
N THR A 257 3.49 3.89 -4.43
CA THR A 257 2.94 4.40 -5.69
C THR A 257 3.09 5.92 -5.82
N MET A 258 3.17 6.66 -4.71
CA MET A 258 3.39 8.10 -4.69
C MET A 258 4.60 8.48 -3.81
N PRO A 259 5.53 9.31 -4.31
CA PRO A 259 6.60 9.86 -3.48
C PRO A 259 6.04 10.90 -2.48
N LYS A 260 6.79 11.16 -1.41
CA LYS A 260 6.44 12.13 -0.35
C LYS A 260 6.02 13.50 -0.91
N GLU A 261 6.73 14.00 -1.92
CA GLU A 261 6.45 15.29 -2.56
C GLU A 261 5.14 15.29 -3.37
N ALA A 262 4.74 14.15 -3.93
CA ALA A 262 3.45 14.03 -4.62
C ALA A 262 2.31 14.01 -3.60
N ARG A 263 2.46 13.26 -2.50
CA ARG A 263 1.49 13.26 -1.40
C ARG A 263 1.38 14.62 -0.71
N TYR A 264 2.49 15.35 -0.56
CA TYR A 264 2.45 16.72 -0.06
C TYR A 264 1.62 17.64 -0.98
N ARG A 265 1.75 17.53 -2.31
CA ARG A 265 0.90 18.30 -3.24
C ARG A 265 -0.59 17.92 -3.13
N GLU A 266 -0.89 16.65 -2.91
CA GLU A 266 -2.27 16.19 -2.69
C GLU A 266 -2.85 16.85 -1.42
N PHE A 267 -2.11 16.80 -0.31
CA PHE A 267 -2.46 17.47 0.95
C PHE A 267 -2.58 18.99 0.80
N ASP A 268 -1.60 19.63 0.17
CA ASP A 268 -1.54 21.08 -0.04
C ASP A 268 -2.75 21.60 -0.81
N ASN A 269 -3.24 20.84 -1.81
CA ASN A 269 -4.45 21.19 -2.56
C ASN A 269 -5.72 21.10 -1.70
N PHE A 270 -5.88 20.06 -0.87
CA PHE A 270 -7.03 19.90 0.02
C PHE A 270 -7.09 21.00 1.10
N TYR A 271 -5.94 21.33 1.67
CA TYR A 271 -5.82 22.21 2.84
C TYR A 271 -5.32 23.61 2.51
N ARG A 272 -5.29 24.02 1.23
CA ARG A 272 -4.71 25.28 0.68
C ARG A 272 -5.08 26.61 1.37
N LYS A 273 -6.09 26.60 2.24
CA LYS A 273 -6.60 27.75 3.00
C LYS A 273 -5.91 27.92 4.36
N ILE A 274 -5.37 26.85 4.94
CA ILE A 274 -4.42 26.94 6.06
C ILE A 274 -3.13 27.63 5.53
N PRO A 275 -2.45 28.53 6.27
CA PRO A 275 -1.22 29.16 5.78
C PRO A 275 -0.05 28.16 5.60
N GLU A 276 0.87 28.44 4.66
CA GLU A 276 1.85 27.45 4.18
C GLU A 276 2.74 26.86 5.28
N LYS A 277 3.21 27.68 6.24
CA LYS A 277 4.06 27.23 7.36
C LYS A 277 3.38 26.09 8.12
N GLN A 278 2.11 26.29 8.48
CA GLN A 278 1.32 25.35 9.25
C GLN A 278 0.90 24.14 8.40
N ARG A 279 0.61 24.31 7.09
CA ARG A 279 0.42 23.15 6.18
C ARG A 279 1.65 22.24 6.14
N ARG A 280 2.86 22.81 6.08
CA ARG A 280 4.11 22.05 6.14
C ARG A 280 4.30 21.39 7.51
N GLY A 281 4.01 22.09 8.60
CA GLY A 281 4.05 21.56 9.97
C GLY A 281 3.14 20.34 10.15
N ILE A 282 1.87 20.48 9.78
CA ILE A 282 0.88 19.38 9.82
C ILE A 282 1.33 18.19 8.97
N PHE A 283 1.77 18.44 7.73
CA PHE A 283 2.22 17.37 6.84
C PHE A 283 3.43 16.60 7.39
N GLU A 284 4.47 17.30 7.85
CA GLU A 284 5.64 16.68 8.45
C GLU A 284 5.31 15.99 9.78
N GLY A 285 4.41 16.57 10.59
CA GLY A 285 3.92 15.98 11.83
C GLY A 285 3.25 14.63 11.59
N ILE A 286 2.30 14.54 10.64
CA ILE A 286 1.67 13.27 10.25
C ILE A 286 2.70 12.30 9.66
N TRP A 287 3.64 12.78 8.85
CA TRP A 287 4.66 11.94 8.22
C TRP A 287 5.66 11.35 9.23
N GLN A 288 5.92 12.07 10.34
CA GLN A 288 6.83 11.63 11.40
C GLN A 288 6.12 10.88 12.53
N THR A 289 4.78 10.95 12.60
CA THR A 289 3.99 10.23 13.61
C THR A 289 4.17 8.71 13.45
N ASP A 290 4.55 8.04 14.54
CA ASP A 290 4.87 6.61 14.53
C ASP A 290 3.65 5.73 14.33
N THR A 291 2.59 6.01 15.11
CA THR A 291 1.32 5.28 15.16
C THR A 291 0.14 6.25 15.19
N PHE A 292 -1.00 5.82 14.65
CA PHE A 292 -2.30 6.47 14.83
C PHE A 292 -3.33 5.39 15.16
N THR A 293 -4.41 5.77 15.85
CA THR A 293 -5.65 4.98 15.83
C THR A 293 -6.56 5.42 14.68
N HIS A 294 -7.54 4.59 14.35
CA HIS A 294 -8.62 4.90 13.43
C HIS A 294 -9.44 6.12 13.89
N GLU A 295 -9.75 6.22 15.20
CA GLU A 295 -10.47 7.35 15.79
C GLU A 295 -9.70 8.67 15.59
N GLU A 296 -8.39 8.69 15.81
CA GLU A 296 -7.58 9.90 15.63
C GLU A 296 -7.60 10.38 14.17
N LEU A 297 -7.40 9.47 13.20
CA LEU A 297 -7.46 9.82 11.77
C LEU A 297 -8.85 10.29 11.35
N LEU A 298 -9.91 9.66 11.87
CA LEU A 298 -11.30 10.03 11.57
C LEU A 298 -11.69 11.37 12.20
N SER A 299 -11.21 11.66 13.41
CA SER A 299 -11.39 12.94 14.08
C SER A 299 -10.77 14.08 13.27
N MET A 300 -9.47 13.96 12.94
CA MET A 300 -8.75 14.93 12.09
C MET A 300 -9.32 15.07 10.65
N ALA A 301 -10.01 14.04 10.14
CA ALA A 301 -10.70 14.11 8.86
C ALA A 301 -12.06 14.83 8.95
N THR A 302 -12.72 14.72 10.09
CA THR A 302 -14.04 15.30 10.38
C THR A 302 -13.93 16.78 10.73
N ASP A 303 -12.95 17.11 11.56
CA ASP A 303 -12.76 18.43 12.16
C ASP A 303 -11.34 18.96 11.92
N LEU A 304 -11.26 20.25 11.60
CA LEU A 304 -9.99 20.94 11.36
C LEU A 304 -9.30 21.33 12.68
N GLU A 305 -10.06 21.66 13.74
CA GLU A 305 -9.48 22.04 15.03
C GLU A 305 -8.67 20.87 15.61
N SER A 306 -9.22 19.66 15.56
CA SER A 306 -8.56 18.39 15.92
C SER A 306 -7.29 18.11 15.12
N LEU A 307 -7.23 18.52 13.85
CA LEU A 307 -6.04 18.39 13.01
C LEU A 307 -4.98 19.46 13.33
N MET A 308 -5.42 20.71 13.56
CA MET A 308 -4.52 21.83 13.83
C MET A 308 -3.91 21.74 15.23
N SER A 309 -4.72 21.53 16.27
CA SER A 309 -4.27 21.42 17.67
C SER A 309 -3.23 20.32 17.91
N LYS A 310 -3.20 19.27 17.07
CA LYS A 310 -2.20 18.18 17.15
C LYS A 310 -0.82 18.56 16.58
N TYR A 311 -0.73 19.57 15.70
CA TYR A 311 0.48 19.86 14.91
C TYR A 311 0.83 21.35 14.72
N VAL A 312 0.03 22.27 15.26
CA VAL A 312 0.18 23.73 15.16
C VAL A 312 0.07 24.32 16.57
N ASP A 313 1.13 24.98 17.03
CA ASP A 313 1.12 25.68 18.31
C ASP A 313 0.15 26.87 18.29
N ASP A 314 -0.54 27.16 19.40
CA ASP A 314 -1.47 28.30 19.55
C ASP A 314 -0.81 29.69 19.33
N VAL A 315 0.53 29.74 19.32
CA VAL A 315 1.31 30.97 19.09
C VAL A 315 1.48 31.25 17.59
N ASP A 316 1.17 30.29 16.72
CA ASP A 316 1.45 30.34 15.28
C ASP A 316 0.25 30.80 14.42
N ILE A 317 -0.97 30.68 14.93
CA ILE A 317 -2.22 31.20 14.34
C ILE A 317 -3.16 31.55 15.51
N SER A 318 -3.75 32.75 15.51
CA SER A 318 -4.72 33.14 16.56
C SER A 318 -6.04 32.37 16.47
N GLU A 319 -6.79 32.26 17.58
CA GLU A 319 -8.12 31.61 17.58
C GLU A 319 -9.04 32.20 16.51
N GLU A 320 -9.14 33.54 16.43
CA GLU A 320 -9.90 34.22 15.38
C GLU A 320 -9.47 33.81 13.96
N GLU A 321 -8.16 33.71 13.69
CA GLU A 321 -7.68 33.28 12.36
C GLU A 321 -7.94 31.81 12.04
N ARG A 322 -8.19 30.95 13.04
CA ARG A 322 -8.53 29.53 12.85
C ARG A 322 -9.99 29.34 12.44
N ASP A 323 -10.90 30.07 13.09
CA ASP A 323 -12.35 29.91 12.91
C ASP A 323 -12.78 30.22 11.46
N TYR A 324 -12.11 31.16 10.80
CA TYR A 324 -12.39 31.58 9.43
C TYR A 324 -11.62 30.80 8.34
N ILE A 325 -11.04 29.62 8.65
CA ILE A 325 -10.36 28.78 7.64
C ILE A 325 -11.37 27.94 6.85
N HIS A 326 -11.92 28.53 5.78
CA HIS A 326 -12.88 27.88 4.89
C HIS A 326 -12.26 26.79 3.99
N LEU A 327 -12.13 25.58 4.52
CA LEU A 327 -11.63 24.43 3.73
C LEU A 327 -12.50 24.14 2.50
N GLN A 328 -11.85 23.55 1.50
CA GLN A 328 -12.52 23.07 0.29
C GLN A 328 -13.54 21.98 0.63
N GLY A 329 -14.74 22.12 0.07
CA GLY A 329 -15.89 21.23 0.30
C GLY A 329 -16.66 21.51 1.60
N SER A 330 -16.19 22.38 2.50
CA SER A 330 -16.94 22.74 3.72
C SER A 330 -18.30 23.38 3.37
N PRO A 331 -19.33 23.21 4.23
CA PRO A 331 -20.65 23.78 3.98
C PRO A 331 -20.64 25.31 4.12
N CYS A 332 -21.13 26.02 3.11
CA CYS A 332 -21.33 27.47 3.14
C CYS A 332 -22.23 27.88 4.32
N PRO A 333 -21.91 28.92 5.12
CA PRO A 333 -22.73 29.33 6.26
C PRO A 333 -24.14 29.77 5.85
N LEU A 334 -24.30 30.33 4.64
CA LEU A 334 -25.57 30.87 4.14
C LEU A 334 -26.51 29.76 3.64
N CYS A 335 -26.06 28.91 2.72
CA CYS A 335 -26.93 27.86 2.12
C CYS A 335 -26.72 26.44 2.66
N LYS A 336 -25.73 26.22 3.54
CA LYS A 336 -25.32 24.92 4.11
C LYS A 336 -24.94 23.83 3.08
N PHE A 337 -24.79 24.17 1.81
CA PHE A 337 -24.24 23.28 0.78
C PHE A 337 -22.70 23.33 0.76
N PRO A 338 -22.02 22.20 0.48
CA PRO A 338 -20.59 22.16 0.21
C PRO A 338 -20.18 23.15 -0.88
N THR A 339 -19.10 23.91 -0.64
CA THR A 339 -18.52 24.76 -1.69
C THR A 339 -17.01 24.57 -1.85
N TYR A 340 -16.55 24.75 -3.07
CA TYR A 340 -15.14 24.79 -3.46
C TYR A 340 -14.73 26.22 -3.88
N ASN A 341 -15.72 27.05 -4.22
CA ASN A 341 -15.56 28.46 -4.56
C ASN A 341 -16.04 29.28 -3.35
N TRP A 342 -15.09 29.81 -2.58
CA TRP A 342 -15.33 30.64 -1.41
C TRP A 342 -15.00 32.09 -1.75
N VAL A 343 -15.86 33.00 -1.32
CA VAL A 343 -15.56 34.40 -1.08
C VAL A 343 -15.30 34.50 0.43
N ASP A 344 -14.04 34.65 0.83
CA ASP A 344 -13.65 34.59 2.26
C ASP A 344 -13.94 35.88 3.02
N ASP A 345 -13.99 37.02 2.31
CA ASP A 345 -14.26 38.35 2.87
C ASP A 345 -15.11 39.16 1.88
N PRO A 346 -16.45 38.97 1.86
CA PRO A 346 -17.34 39.68 0.94
C PRO A 346 -17.30 41.21 1.09
N GLU A 347 -17.06 41.74 2.30
CA GLU A 347 -16.93 43.19 2.56
C GLU A 347 -15.77 43.82 1.77
N SER A 348 -14.74 43.05 1.42
CA SER A 348 -13.64 43.54 0.58
C SER A 348 -13.98 43.68 -0.91
N ILE A 349 -15.10 43.12 -1.40
CA ILE A 349 -15.47 43.09 -2.82
C ILE A 349 -16.91 43.51 -3.15
N CYS A 350 -17.85 43.40 -2.21
CA CYS A 350 -19.28 43.69 -2.40
C CYS A 350 -19.63 45.07 -1.83
N ASP A 351 -20.71 45.67 -2.33
CA ASP A 351 -21.27 46.89 -1.75
C ASP A 351 -21.89 46.64 -0.37
N GLU A 352 -21.87 47.64 0.51
CA GLU A 352 -22.41 47.61 1.89
C GLU A 352 -23.87 47.09 1.95
N MET A 353 -24.70 47.43 0.95
CA MET A 353 -26.08 46.95 0.82
C MET A 353 -26.20 45.43 0.67
N VAL A 354 -25.19 44.75 0.11
CA VAL A 354 -25.14 43.29 -0.01
C VAL A 354 -24.88 42.67 1.37
N ILE A 355 -23.95 43.25 2.12
CA ILE A 355 -23.58 42.82 3.48
C ILE A 355 -24.78 42.99 4.43
N GLU A 356 -25.44 44.15 4.41
CA GLU A 356 -26.68 44.40 5.15
C GLU A 356 -27.78 43.39 4.81
N ALA A 357 -27.96 43.08 3.52
CA ALA A 357 -28.98 42.13 3.07
C ALA A 357 -28.71 40.69 3.55
N ILE A 358 -27.44 40.28 3.64
CA ILE A 358 -27.05 38.99 4.23
C ILE A 358 -27.33 39.01 5.73
N GLN A 359 -26.89 40.03 6.46
CA GLN A 359 -27.05 40.14 7.92
C GLN A 359 -28.52 40.24 8.37
N ILE A 360 -29.40 40.80 7.53
CA ILE A 360 -30.86 40.81 7.78
C ILE A 360 -31.44 39.38 7.80
N ASP A 361 -30.98 38.50 6.91
CA ASP A 361 -31.43 37.11 6.84
C ASP A 361 -30.65 36.19 7.80
N PHE A 362 -29.39 36.54 8.12
CA PHE A 362 -28.46 35.80 8.98
C PHE A 362 -27.81 36.73 10.03
N PRO A 363 -28.48 37.02 11.16
CA PRO A 363 -28.03 38.02 12.14
C PRO A 363 -26.71 37.71 12.85
N ASP A 364 -26.34 36.42 12.92
CA ASP A 364 -25.11 35.95 13.56
C ASP A 364 -23.93 35.79 12.57
N TRP A 365 -24.07 36.28 11.33
CA TRP A 365 -23.05 36.17 10.28
C TRP A 365 -22.18 37.45 10.16
N GLU A 366 -20.87 37.26 10.12
CA GLU A 366 -19.87 38.31 9.87
C GLU A 366 -19.25 38.15 8.47
N SER A 367 -18.69 39.22 7.88
CA SER A 367 -17.98 39.13 6.57
C SER A 367 -16.93 38.02 6.56
N LYS A 368 -16.21 37.86 7.69
CA LYS A 368 -15.17 36.85 7.88
C LYS A 368 -15.68 35.40 7.81
N ASP A 369 -16.96 35.11 8.05
CA ASP A 369 -17.55 33.77 7.84
C ASP A 369 -17.66 33.42 6.33
N GLY A 370 -17.54 34.44 5.48
CA GLY A 370 -17.57 34.31 4.03
C GLY A 370 -18.87 33.73 3.47
N GLY A 371 -18.80 33.32 2.21
CA GLY A 371 -19.90 32.65 1.52
C GLY A 371 -19.43 31.90 0.28
N CYS A 372 -20.29 31.04 -0.27
CA CYS A 372 -20.06 30.52 -1.62
C CYS A 372 -20.36 31.59 -2.66
N ASP A 373 -19.62 31.56 -3.77
CA ASP A 373 -19.79 32.43 -4.94
C ASP A 373 -21.27 32.67 -5.31
N ARG A 374 -22.06 31.60 -5.42
CA ARG A 374 -23.49 31.66 -5.77
C ARG A 374 -24.38 32.30 -4.72
N CYS A 375 -24.02 32.22 -3.43
CA CYS A 375 -24.78 32.92 -2.40
C CYS A 375 -24.54 34.42 -2.51
N ILE A 376 -23.28 34.83 -2.67
CA ILE A 376 -22.92 36.24 -2.85
C ILE A 376 -23.60 36.82 -4.10
N GLU A 377 -23.51 36.13 -5.26
CA GLU A 377 -24.21 36.50 -6.51
C GLU A 377 -25.72 36.70 -6.32
N VAL A 378 -26.38 35.83 -5.53
CA VAL A 378 -27.82 35.96 -5.23
C VAL A 378 -28.14 37.18 -4.35
N TYR A 379 -27.24 37.57 -3.44
CA TYR A 379 -27.42 38.77 -2.61
C TYR A 379 -27.08 40.05 -3.38
N GLU A 380 -26.08 40.05 -4.26
CA GLU A 380 -25.80 41.16 -5.20
C GLU A 380 -27.04 41.47 -6.06
N LEU A 381 -27.60 40.45 -6.70
CA LEU A 381 -28.83 40.57 -7.51
C LEU A 381 -30.05 41.03 -6.69
N ARG A 382 -30.12 40.71 -5.39
CA ARG A 382 -31.21 41.14 -4.48
C ARG A 382 -31.01 42.57 -3.98
N ALA A 383 -29.78 43.01 -3.77
CA ALA A 383 -29.45 44.40 -3.45
C ALA A 383 -29.64 45.34 -4.66
N GLY A 384 -29.60 44.78 -5.88
CA GLY A 384 -29.84 45.51 -7.13
C GLY A 384 -28.55 46.04 -7.78
N VAL A 385 -27.44 45.34 -7.55
CA VAL A 385 -26.10 45.61 -8.09
C VAL A 385 -25.87 44.82 -9.38
#